data_AF-A0A7R9YRX3-F1
#
_entry.id   AF-A0A7R9YRX3-F1
#
_cell.length_a   1.000
_cell.length_b   1.000
_cell.length_c   1.000
_cell.angle_alpha   90.00
_cell.angle_beta   90.00
_cell.angle_gamma   90.00
#
_symmetry.space_group_name_H-M   'P 1'
#
loop_
_entity.id
_entity.type
_entity.pdbx_description
1 polymer ?
#
loop_
_entity_poly.entity_id
_entity_poly.type
_entity_poly.pdbx_seq_one_letter_code
_entity_poly.pdbx_strand_id
1 'polypeptide(L)'
;MMRRSMVVGQGGSGVVDDIRTSFGMFIKRFQDPIVERVERRISMATRLPVAHQEEIQVLRYTKGQKYSAHYDSAYGSEGTGPHERLATFYMYLSDVEEGGETAFPKDSEWADAKMGAAADPTFSECAKGHVAAHAKAGDAVLFYRCGQPVEGTPQPFWGRPVL
;
A
#
# COMPACT_ATOMS: atom_id res chain seq x y z
N MET A 1 19.63 -7.15 -4.56
CA MET A 1 18.92 -8.34 -5.07
C MET A 1 17.65 -8.53 -4.24
N MET A 2 16.50 -8.72 -4.86
CA MET A 2 15.22 -8.91 -4.15
C MET A 2 15.20 -10.23 -3.37
N ARG A 3 14.46 -10.25 -2.26
CA ARG A 3 14.27 -11.44 -1.40
C ARG A 3 12.78 -11.62 -1.10
N ARG A 4 12.38 -12.78 -0.57
CA ARG A 4 11.01 -12.97 -0.10
C ARG A 4 10.66 -11.88 0.91
N SER A 5 9.56 -11.19 0.69
CA SER A 5 9.09 -10.13 1.58
C SER A 5 8.74 -10.71 2.96
N MET A 6 8.96 -9.91 3.99
CA MET A 6 8.62 -10.26 5.37
C MET A 6 7.46 -9.39 5.86
N VAL A 7 6.76 -9.89 6.87
CA VAL A 7 5.82 -9.15 7.70
C VAL A 7 6.39 -9.01 9.12
N VAL A 8 5.82 -8.10 9.92
CA VAL A 8 6.21 -7.94 11.32
C VAL A 8 5.52 -9.04 12.14
N GLY A 9 6.30 -9.98 12.66
CA GLY A 9 5.86 -11.03 13.56
C GLY A 9 5.86 -10.59 15.03
N GLN A 10 5.58 -11.53 15.93
CA GLN A 10 5.64 -11.28 17.37
C GLN A 10 7.01 -10.72 17.78
N GLY A 11 6.99 -9.72 18.67
CA GLY A 11 8.20 -9.06 19.17
C GLY A 11 8.91 -8.15 18.15
N GLY A 12 8.27 -7.81 17.02
CA GLY A 12 8.85 -6.89 16.03
C GLY A 12 9.82 -7.54 15.03
N SER A 13 9.95 -8.87 15.06
CA SER A 13 10.84 -9.62 14.16
C SER A 13 10.26 -9.71 12.74
N GLY A 14 11.13 -9.74 11.72
CA GLY A 14 10.70 -9.98 10.34
C GLY A 14 10.48 -11.48 10.10
N VAL A 15 9.27 -11.87 9.72
CA VAL A 15 8.92 -13.28 9.44
C VAL A 15 8.38 -13.43 8.01
N VAL A 16 8.69 -14.57 7.38
CA VAL A 16 8.08 -14.96 6.10
C VAL A 16 6.71 -15.57 6.40
N ASP A 17 5.67 -15.07 5.75
CA ASP A 17 4.28 -15.46 6.00
C ASP A 17 3.48 -15.52 4.68
N ASP A 18 2.41 -16.30 4.64
CA ASP A 18 1.50 -16.42 3.50
C ASP A 18 0.55 -15.22 3.37
N ILE A 19 0.48 -14.37 4.38
CA ILE A 19 -0.16 -13.05 4.32
C ILE A 19 0.52 -12.18 3.25
N ARG A 20 1.84 -12.29 3.07
CA ARG A 20 2.62 -11.52 2.08
C ARG A 20 3.56 -12.41 1.30
N THR A 21 3.19 -12.74 0.07
CA THR A 21 3.95 -13.72 -0.72
C THR A 21 4.91 -13.11 -1.73
N SER A 22 4.98 -11.78 -1.83
CA SER A 22 5.82 -11.06 -2.80
C SER A 22 7.32 -11.17 -2.55
N PHE A 23 8.09 -10.73 -3.53
CA PHE A 23 9.50 -10.39 -3.36
C PHE A 23 9.64 -8.89 -3.11
N GLY A 24 10.62 -8.50 -2.30
CA GLY A 24 10.85 -7.12 -1.92
C GLY A 24 12.32 -6.76 -1.78
N MET A 25 12.58 -5.46 -1.87
CA MET A 25 13.83 -4.83 -1.44
C MET A 25 13.57 -3.38 -1.03
N PHE A 26 14.54 -2.80 -0.33
CA PHE A 26 14.56 -1.38 -0.02
C PHE A 26 15.62 -0.68 -0.87
N ILE A 27 15.27 0.52 -1.34
CA ILE A 27 16.19 1.46 -1.95
C ILE A 27 16.44 2.56 -0.91
N LYS A 28 17.72 2.83 -0.64
CA LYS A 28 18.10 3.81 0.36
C LYS A 28 17.60 5.20 -0.03
N ARG A 29 17.34 6.02 0.98
CA ARG A 29 16.99 7.42 0.77
C ARG A 29 18.11 8.17 0.06
N PHE A 30 17.74 9.02 -0.89
CA PHE A 30 18.70 9.80 -1.68
C PHE A 30 19.82 8.96 -2.32
N GLN A 31 19.55 7.67 -2.63
CA GLN A 31 20.58 6.75 -3.11
C GLN A 31 21.26 7.23 -4.39
N ASP A 32 20.50 7.83 -5.30
CA ASP A 32 20.99 8.40 -6.55
C ASP A 32 20.10 9.58 -7.01
N PRO A 33 20.53 10.36 -8.03
CA PRO A 33 19.78 11.53 -8.49
C PRO A 33 18.40 11.26 -9.10
N ILE A 34 18.09 10.00 -9.46
CA ILE A 34 16.76 9.60 -9.94
C ILE A 34 15.86 9.35 -8.73
N VAL A 35 16.33 8.56 -7.76
CA VAL A 35 15.62 8.27 -6.51
C VAL A 35 15.30 9.57 -5.76
N GLU A 36 16.28 10.45 -5.58
CA GLU A 36 16.08 11.75 -4.91
C GLU A 36 14.99 12.58 -5.62
N ARG A 37 14.95 12.55 -6.96
CA ARG A 37 13.95 13.29 -7.73
C ARG A 37 12.55 12.72 -7.52
N VAL A 38 12.42 11.40 -7.41
CA VAL A 38 11.16 10.73 -7.08
C VAL A 38 10.71 11.13 -5.67
N GLU A 39 11.59 11.03 -4.67
CA GLU A 39 11.31 11.42 -3.27
C GLU A 39 10.85 12.88 -3.16
N ARG A 40 11.49 13.80 -3.90
CA ARG A 40 11.09 15.22 -3.96
C ARG A 40 9.73 15.40 -4.63
N ARG A 41 9.41 14.66 -5.71
CA ARG A 41 8.08 14.72 -6.34
C ARG A 41 6.98 14.22 -5.40
N ILE A 42 7.24 13.14 -4.65
CA ILE A 42 6.32 12.63 -3.63
C ILE A 42 6.11 13.68 -2.54
N SER A 43 7.17 14.33 -2.08
CA SER A 43 7.08 15.43 -1.11
C SER A 43 6.21 16.58 -1.61
N MET A 44 6.36 16.99 -2.88
CA MET A 44 5.51 18.01 -3.49
C MET A 44 4.03 17.58 -3.62
N ALA A 45 3.78 16.33 -4.03
CA ALA A 45 2.43 15.80 -4.21
C ALA A 45 1.66 15.67 -2.88
N THR A 46 2.35 15.18 -1.84
CA THR A 46 1.77 14.95 -0.50
C THR A 46 1.77 16.19 0.39
N ARG A 47 2.57 17.21 0.02
CA ARG A 47 2.92 18.38 0.85
C ARG A 47 3.57 18.01 2.19
N LEU A 48 4.18 16.83 2.29
CA LEU A 48 4.91 16.38 3.48
C LEU A 48 6.41 16.54 3.26
N PRO A 49 7.21 16.90 4.30
CA PRO A 49 8.66 17.03 4.17
C PRO A 49 9.32 15.72 3.72
N VAL A 50 10.22 15.79 2.75
CA VAL A 50 11.03 14.63 2.32
C VAL A 50 11.78 13.98 3.48
N ALA A 51 12.13 14.76 4.52
CA ALA A 51 12.78 14.30 5.73
C ALA A 51 12.02 13.16 6.45
N HIS A 52 10.69 13.11 6.35
CA HIS A 52 9.84 12.12 7.02
C HIS A 52 9.64 10.83 6.21
N GLN A 53 10.16 10.75 4.99
CA GLN A 53 10.05 9.53 4.18
C GLN A 53 10.94 8.42 4.74
N GLU A 54 10.45 7.18 4.68
CA GLU A 54 11.24 5.97 4.88
C GLU A 54 12.02 5.61 3.59
N GLU A 55 12.84 4.55 3.65
CA GLU A 55 13.41 3.97 2.44
C GLU A 55 12.31 3.47 1.48
N ILE A 56 12.50 3.64 0.18
CA ILE A 56 11.51 3.19 -0.81
C ILE A 56 11.49 1.67 -0.81
N GLN A 57 10.33 1.10 -0.47
CA GLN A 57 10.09 -0.33 -0.58
C GLN A 57 9.60 -0.70 -1.98
N VAL A 58 10.40 -1.48 -2.72
CA VAL A 58 10.03 -2.00 -4.03
C VAL A 58 9.52 -3.43 -3.88
N LEU A 59 8.36 -3.72 -4.45
CA LEU A 59 7.71 -5.02 -4.38
C LEU A 59 7.42 -5.58 -5.77
N ARG A 60 7.70 -6.88 -5.92
CA ARG A 60 7.38 -7.64 -7.13
C ARG A 60 6.45 -8.79 -6.76
N TYR A 61 5.28 -8.77 -7.39
CA TYR A 61 4.29 -9.84 -7.32
C TYR A 61 4.34 -10.62 -8.63
N THR A 62 4.30 -11.95 -8.53
CA THR A 62 4.07 -12.85 -9.66
C THR A 62 2.65 -13.39 -9.62
N LYS A 63 2.21 -14.06 -10.70
CA LYS A 63 0.90 -14.73 -10.73
C LYS A 63 0.71 -15.60 -9.48
N GLY A 64 -0.46 -15.48 -8.84
CA GLY A 64 -0.79 -16.19 -7.60
C GLY A 64 -0.32 -15.51 -6.30
N GLN A 65 0.50 -14.45 -6.36
CA GLN A 65 0.95 -13.76 -5.15
C GLN A 65 0.00 -12.66 -4.69
N LYS A 66 -0.09 -12.45 -3.38
CA LYS A 66 -0.91 -11.40 -2.74
C LYS A 66 -0.21 -10.73 -1.59
N TYR A 67 -0.85 -9.64 -1.19
CA TYR A 67 -0.82 -9.20 0.19
C TYR A 67 -2.26 -9.19 0.73
N SER A 68 -2.54 -10.03 1.72
CA SER A 68 -3.79 -9.93 2.49
C SER A 68 -3.94 -8.53 3.11
N ALA A 69 -5.18 -8.17 3.42
CA ALA A 69 -5.47 -6.85 3.92
C ALA A 69 -4.76 -6.54 5.25
N HIS A 70 -4.18 -5.34 5.36
CA HIS A 70 -3.41 -4.92 6.54
C HIS A 70 -3.40 -3.40 6.71
N TYR A 71 -2.85 -2.95 7.84
CA TYR A 71 -2.51 -1.55 8.10
C TYR A 71 -1.03 -1.31 7.84
N ASP A 72 -0.71 -0.15 7.28
CA ASP A 72 0.68 0.28 7.12
C ASP A 72 1.32 0.68 8.46
N SER A 73 0.53 1.01 9.47
CA SER A 73 0.97 1.37 10.82
C SER A 73 0.45 0.33 11.83
N ALA A 74 1.29 -0.11 12.77
CA ALA A 74 0.83 -0.95 13.87
C ALA A 74 0.03 -0.11 14.88
N TYR A 75 -1.08 -0.64 15.39
CA TYR A 75 -1.86 -0.02 16.46
C TYR A 75 -1.40 -0.54 17.83
N GLY A 76 -1.15 0.33 18.79
CA GLY A 76 -1.04 -0.05 20.20
C GLY A 76 0.21 -0.83 20.62
N SER A 77 1.32 -0.81 19.86
CA SER A 77 2.59 -1.17 20.49
C SER A 77 2.93 -0.07 21.49
N GLU A 78 3.02 -0.39 22.78
CA GLU A 78 3.57 0.46 23.85
C GLU A 78 5.05 0.76 23.59
N GLY A 79 5.33 1.46 22.50
CA GLY A 79 6.64 1.79 22.02
C GLY A 79 6.54 3.10 21.27
N THR A 80 7.12 4.14 21.85
CA THR A 80 7.46 5.42 21.24
C THR A 80 8.52 5.22 20.13
N GLY A 81 8.22 4.35 19.17
CA GLY A 81 9.09 4.02 18.05
C GLY A 81 8.72 4.77 16.77
N PRO A 82 9.65 4.88 15.79
CA PRO A 82 9.51 5.62 14.53
C PRO A 82 8.51 5.00 13.52
N HIS A 83 7.48 4.30 13.98
CA HIS A 83 6.64 3.39 13.18
C HIS A 83 5.20 3.87 12.95
N GLU A 84 4.88 5.12 13.30
CA GLU A 84 3.60 5.72 12.95
C GLU A 84 3.64 6.34 11.54
N ARG A 85 2.94 5.71 10.59
CA ARG A 85 2.81 6.21 9.23
C ARG A 85 1.54 7.04 9.09
N LEU A 86 1.69 8.32 8.76
CA LEU A 86 0.58 9.24 8.49
C LEU A 86 -0.03 9.02 7.10
N ALA A 87 0.79 8.72 6.10
CA ALA A 87 0.35 8.57 4.73
C ALA A 87 1.22 7.57 3.97
N THR A 88 0.61 6.94 2.97
CA THR A 88 1.30 6.03 2.05
C THR A 88 1.08 6.50 0.62
N PHE A 89 2.19 6.61 -0.12
CA PHE A 89 2.20 6.94 -1.55
C PHE A 89 2.61 5.69 -2.33
N TYR A 90 1.62 4.96 -2.84
CA TYR A 90 1.81 3.67 -3.51
C TYR A 90 1.89 3.85 -5.02
N MET A 91 3.04 3.53 -5.63
CA MET A 91 3.27 3.71 -7.07
C MET A 91 3.23 2.37 -7.81
N TYR A 92 2.56 2.33 -8.96
CA TYR A 92 2.59 1.18 -9.85
C TYR A 92 3.71 1.32 -10.87
N LEU A 93 4.62 0.35 -10.89
CA LEU A 93 5.81 0.37 -11.75
C LEU A 93 5.62 -0.39 -13.07
N SER A 94 4.51 -1.12 -13.21
CA SER A 94 4.17 -1.92 -14.40
C SER A 94 2.66 -2.04 -14.53
N ASP A 95 2.18 -2.19 -15.77
CA ASP A 95 0.80 -2.57 -16.05
C ASP A 95 0.56 -4.01 -15.60
N VAL A 96 -0.64 -4.26 -15.08
CA VAL A 96 -1.13 -5.60 -14.74
C VAL A 96 -2.37 -5.88 -15.59
N GLU A 97 -2.32 -6.98 -16.35
CA GLU A 97 -3.37 -7.35 -17.30
C GLU A 97 -4.66 -7.80 -16.61
N GLU A 98 -4.54 -8.55 -15.51
CA GLU A 98 -5.67 -9.06 -14.74
C GLU A 98 -5.32 -9.08 -13.24
N GLY A 99 -6.28 -8.71 -12.38
CA GLY A 99 -6.10 -8.64 -10.93
C GLY A 99 -5.07 -7.59 -10.48
N GLY A 100 -4.44 -7.84 -9.32
CA GLY A 100 -3.35 -7.01 -8.79
C GLY A 100 -3.78 -5.61 -8.33
N GLU A 101 -5.08 -5.39 -8.18
CA GLU A 101 -5.63 -4.12 -7.72
C GLU A 101 -5.15 -3.77 -6.32
N THR A 102 -5.26 -2.50 -5.97
CA THR A 102 -5.25 -2.09 -4.57
C THR A 102 -6.68 -1.87 -4.16
N ALA A 103 -7.23 -2.81 -3.37
CA ALA A 103 -8.60 -2.78 -2.91
C ALA A 103 -8.65 -2.29 -1.46
N PHE A 104 -9.64 -1.43 -1.22
CA PHE A 104 -9.89 -0.78 0.04
C PHE A 104 -11.06 -1.46 0.78
N PRO A 105 -11.36 -1.14 2.05
CA PRO A 105 -12.40 -1.82 2.83
C PRO A 105 -13.77 -1.82 2.14
N LYS A 106 -14.62 -2.80 2.44
CA LYS A 106 -15.98 -2.88 1.87
C LYS A 106 -16.87 -1.70 2.27
N ASP A 107 -16.60 -1.09 3.41
CA ASP A 107 -17.29 0.09 3.93
C ASP A 107 -16.67 1.41 3.46
N SER A 108 -15.66 1.36 2.58
CA SER A 108 -15.17 2.56 1.92
C SER A 108 -16.11 3.03 0.84
N GLU A 109 -16.25 4.36 0.75
CA GLU A 109 -17.07 5.01 -0.26
C GLU A 109 -16.19 5.80 -1.20
N TRP A 110 -16.57 5.79 -2.48
CA TRP A 110 -15.94 6.66 -3.47
C TRP A 110 -16.29 8.11 -3.18
N ALA A 111 -15.27 8.94 -2.95
CA ALA A 111 -15.47 10.38 -2.72
C ALA A 111 -16.17 11.07 -3.90
N ASP A 112 -15.90 10.61 -5.13
CA ASP A 112 -16.68 10.96 -6.32
C ASP A 112 -17.55 9.78 -6.71
N ALA A 113 -18.86 9.93 -6.54
CA ALA A 113 -19.85 8.93 -6.90
C ALA A 113 -19.78 8.51 -8.38
N LYS A 114 -19.23 9.34 -9.28
CA LYS A 114 -19.01 8.98 -10.69
C LYS A 114 -17.90 7.94 -10.85
N MET A 115 -16.86 7.98 -10.01
CA MET A 115 -15.84 6.94 -9.99
C MET A 115 -16.38 5.63 -9.41
N GLY A 116 -17.27 5.70 -8.42
CA GLY A 116 -17.93 4.52 -7.86
C GLY A 116 -19.02 3.90 -8.73
N ALA A 117 -19.83 4.74 -9.39
CA ALA A 117 -20.89 4.29 -10.29
C ALA A 117 -20.34 3.69 -11.59
N ALA A 118 -19.14 4.08 -11.99
CA ALA A 118 -18.38 3.47 -13.07
C ALA A 118 -17.58 2.24 -12.58
N ALA A 119 -18.19 1.38 -11.75
CA ALA A 119 -17.56 0.15 -11.29
C ALA A 119 -17.03 -0.61 -12.50
N ASP A 120 -15.70 -0.61 -12.66
CA ASP A 120 -15.05 -1.14 -13.84
C ASP A 120 -15.39 -2.64 -13.93
N PRO A 121 -16.07 -3.11 -14.99
CA PRO A 121 -16.45 -4.51 -15.10
C PRO A 121 -15.22 -5.44 -15.18
N THR A 122 -14.03 -4.88 -15.42
CA THR A 122 -12.76 -5.60 -15.48
C THR A 122 -12.11 -5.82 -14.11
N PHE A 123 -12.67 -5.26 -13.02
CA PHE A 123 -12.19 -5.56 -11.68
C PHE A 123 -12.30 -7.06 -11.38
N SER A 124 -11.29 -7.60 -10.68
CA SER A 124 -11.31 -8.95 -10.15
C SER A 124 -12.39 -9.13 -9.07
N GLU A 125 -12.78 -10.37 -8.79
CA GLU A 125 -13.78 -10.69 -7.74
C GLU A 125 -13.41 -10.14 -6.35
N CYS A 126 -12.13 -9.91 -6.09
CA CYS A 126 -11.66 -9.39 -4.82
C CYS A 126 -11.70 -7.84 -4.77
N ALA A 127 -11.64 -7.17 -5.92
CA ALA A 127 -11.79 -5.72 -6.01
C ALA A 127 -13.26 -5.29 -6.22
N LYS A 128 -14.09 -6.15 -6.80
CA LYS A 128 -15.53 -5.89 -7.01
C LYS A 128 -16.23 -5.55 -5.71
N GLY A 129 -16.97 -4.43 -5.72
CA GLY A 129 -17.70 -3.93 -4.56
C GLY A 129 -16.85 -3.21 -3.53
N HIS A 130 -15.57 -2.96 -3.82
CA HIS A 130 -14.68 -2.14 -3.02
C HIS A 130 -14.36 -0.82 -3.74
N VAL A 131 -13.88 0.18 -3.00
CA VAL A 131 -13.08 1.24 -3.64
C VAL A 131 -11.75 0.60 -4.04
N ALA A 132 -11.36 0.69 -5.31
CA ALA A 132 -10.19 -0.03 -5.79
C ALA A 132 -9.51 0.69 -6.95
N ALA A 133 -8.20 0.48 -7.10
CA ALA A 133 -7.43 1.01 -8.22
C ALA A 133 -6.74 -0.12 -8.99
N HIS A 134 -6.83 -0.06 -10.32
CA HIS A 134 -6.03 -0.92 -11.21
C HIS A 134 -4.54 -0.54 -11.14
N ALA A 135 -3.68 -1.55 -11.25
CA ALA A 135 -2.24 -1.34 -11.32
C ALA A 135 -1.82 -0.98 -12.75
N LYS A 136 -1.73 0.33 -13.02
CA LYS A 136 -1.28 0.89 -14.29
C LYS A 136 0.04 1.62 -14.13
N ALA A 137 1.01 1.33 -14.99
CA ALA A 137 2.36 1.87 -14.90
C ALA A 137 2.35 3.41 -14.90
N GLY A 138 3.01 4.00 -13.89
CA GLY A 138 3.11 5.44 -13.72
C GLY A 138 1.99 6.07 -12.87
N ASP A 139 0.90 5.35 -12.64
CA ASP A 139 -0.15 5.78 -11.71
C ASP A 139 0.28 5.54 -10.26
N ALA A 140 -0.36 6.28 -9.35
CA ALA A 140 -0.14 6.15 -7.92
C ALA A 140 -1.42 6.35 -7.12
N VAL A 141 -1.50 5.69 -5.99
CA VAL A 141 -2.57 5.85 -5.00
C VAL A 141 -1.96 6.47 -3.75
N LEU A 142 -2.53 7.60 -3.31
CA LEU A 142 -2.18 8.26 -2.07
C LEU A 142 -3.34 8.10 -1.09
N PHE A 143 -3.06 7.59 0.10
CA PHE A 143 -4.02 7.51 1.18
C PHE A 143 -3.38 7.94 2.50
N TYR A 144 -4.21 8.56 3.34
CA TYR A 144 -3.83 9.04 4.66
C TYR A 144 -4.46 8.15 5.72
N ARG A 145 -3.74 7.95 6.83
CA ARG A 145 -4.31 7.44 8.07
C ARG A 145 -5.13 8.56 8.70
N CYS A 146 -6.45 8.41 8.72
CA CYS A 146 -7.36 9.32 9.44
C CYS A 146 -8.03 8.59 10.61
N GLY A 147 -7.97 9.18 11.81
CA GLY A 147 -8.79 8.79 12.97
C GLY A 147 -8.12 7.91 14.05
N GLN A 148 -8.66 8.01 15.28
CA GLN A 148 -8.57 6.95 16.29
C GLN A 148 -9.55 5.81 15.86
N PRO A 149 -9.30 4.55 16.22
CA PRO A 149 -10.28 3.48 16.14
C PRO A 149 -11.59 3.94 16.74
N VAL A 150 -12.67 3.92 15.98
CA VAL A 150 -13.99 3.92 16.59
C VAL A 150 -14.24 2.48 17.01
N GLU A 151 -14.39 2.25 18.31
CA GLU A 151 -14.67 0.94 18.88
C GLU A 151 -15.89 0.31 18.18
N GLY A 152 -15.74 -0.91 17.67
CA GLY A 152 -16.81 -1.61 16.94
C GLY A 152 -16.95 -1.25 15.45
N THR A 153 -16.12 -0.37 14.89
CA THR A 153 -16.04 -0.16 13.43
C THR A 153 -14.95 -1.02 12.81
N PRO A 154 -15.21 -1.69 11.67
CA PRO A 154 -14.15 -2.26 10.84
C PRO A 154 -13.21 -1.12 10.44
N GLN A 155 -11.99 -1.17 10.94
CA GLN A 155 -10.96 -0.17 10.66
C GLN A 155 -10.41 -0.35 9.22
N PRO A 156 -9.71 0.64 8.64
CA PRO A 156 -9.33 0.63 7.23
C PRO A 156 -8.38 -0.52 6.82
N PHE A 157 -8.97 -1.60 6.33
CA PHE A 157 -8.47 -2.74 5.54
C PHE A 157 -7.86 -2.37 4.16
N TRP A 158 -6.57 -2.57 3.92
CA TRP A 158 -5.99 -2.43 2.57
C TRP A 158 -5.32 -3.72 2.10
N GLY A 159 -5.84 -4.37 1.06
CA GLY A 159 -5.33 -5.64 0.52
C GLY A 159 -5.09 -5.59 -0.98
N ARG A 160 -4.15 -6.41 -1.47
CA ARG A 160 -3.99 -6.67 -2.91
C ARG A 160 -4.57 -8.05 -3.24
N PRO A 161 -5.67 -8.12 -4.02
CA PRO A 161 -6.15 -9.36 -4.61
C PRO A 161 -5.10 -10.14 -5.40
N VAL A 162 -5.27 -11.46 -5.42
CA VAL A 162 -4.58 -12.40 -6.31
C VAL A 162 -5.37 -12.53 -7.61
N LEU A 163 -4.63 -12.77 -8.71
CA LEU A 163 -5.06 -13.47 -9.92
C LEU A 163 -5.70 -14.84 -9.64
#